data_AF-A0A3P5XRI2-F1
#
_entry.id   AF-A0A3P5XRI2-F1
#
_cell.length_a   1.000
_cell.length_b   1.000
_cell.length_c   1.000
_cell.angle_alpha   90.00
_cell.angle_beta   90.00
_cell.angle_gamma   90.00
#
_symmetry.space_group_name_H-M   'P 1'
#
loop_
_entity.id
_entity.type
_entity.pdbx_description
1 polymer ?
#
loop_
_entity_poly.entity_id
_entity_poly.type
_entity_poly.pdbx_seq_one_letter_code
_entity_poly.pdbx_strand_id
1 'polypeptide(L)'
;MTKNYSMIYQSVVIGTVVLISKVLETLSPIKLPASVIGLVLLFVALSTKIIALNQVEKVADLLVGNIGLFFVPAGISVINSLGILKEHFILNMLLIFISTLLLLVGTGWMTQLLMGADLKKPALSKPDLLTKGTFQDERHLVASNILAK
;
A
#
# COMPACT_ATOMS: atom_id res chain seq x y z
N MET A 1 -21.04 -14.61 1.42
CA MET A 1 -22.04 -13.79 2.16
C MET A 1 -21.32 -12.64 2.84
N THR A 2 -21.29 -11.45 2.23
CA THR A 2 -20.69 -10.25 2.84
C THR A 2 -21.64 -9.74 3.93
N LYS A 3 -21.25 -9.91 5.19
CA LYS A 3 -22.02 -9.40 6.33
C LYS A 3 -21.88 -7.87 6.32
N ASN A 4 -23.00 -7.16 6.16
CA ASN A 4 -23.01 -5.69 6.15
C ASN A 4 -22.94 -5.17 7.59
N TYR A 5 -21.79 -4.65 8.00
CA TYR A 5 -21.62 -3.98 9.28
C TYR A 5 -21.92 -2.49 9.13
N SER A 6 -22.65 -1.92 10.10
CA SER A 6 -22.95 -0.48 10.13
C SER A 6 -21.66 0.35 10.22
N MET A 7 -21.59 1.49 9.53
CA MET A 7 -20.39 2.33 9.50
C MET A 7 -19.93 2.73 10.91
N ILE A 8 -20.87 2.99 11.83
CA ILE A 8 -20.56 3.33 13.22
C ILE A 8 -19.77 2.21 13.90
N TYR A 9 -20.16 0.95 13.67
CA TYR A 9 -19.43 -0.20 14.21
C TYR A 9 -18.00 -0.25 13.67
N GLN A 10 -17.82 -0.03 12.36
CA GLN A 10 -16.50 -0.06 11.72
C GLN A 10 -15.58 1.04 12.27
N SER A 11 -16.11 2.26 12.46
CA SER A 11 -15.36 3.38 13.05
C SER A 11 -14.93 3.08 14.49
N VAL A 12 -15.80 2.46 15.29
CA VAL A 12 -15.47 2.07 16.67
C VAL A 12 -14.38 1.00 16.71
N VAL A 13 -14.41 0.02 15.80
CA VAL A 13 -13.36 -1.00 15.69
C VAL A 13 -12.00 -0.36 15.39
N ILE A 14 -11.92 0.49 14.35
CA ILE A 14 -10.68 1.18 13.98
C ILE A 14 -10.20 2.07 15.14
N GLY A 15 -11.11 2.82 15.78
CA GLY A 15 -10.78 3.67 16.93
C GLY A 15 -10.27 2.89 18.14
N THR A 16 -10.86 1.72 18.43
CA THR A 16 -10.42 0.85 19.54
C THR A 16 -9.02 0.32 19.29
N VAL A 17 -8.70 -0.10 18.06
CA VAL A 17 -7.36 -0.55 17.69
C VAL A 17 -6.33 0.57 17.90
N VAL A 18 -6.65 1.81 17.51
CA VAL A 18 -5.77 2.97 17.71
C VAL A 18 -5.60 3.29 19.20
N LEU A 19 -6.67 3.22 20.01
CA LEU A 19 -6.60 3.42 21.46
C LEU A 19 -5.70 2.38 22.14
N ILE A 20 -5.89 1.09 21.81
CA ILE A 20 -5.03 0.00 22.31
C ILE A 20 -3.57 0.27 21.91
N SER A 21 -3.35 0.70 20.66
CA SER A 21 -2.00 1.00 20.16
C SER A 21 -1.35 2.17 20.89
N LYS A 22 -2.12 3.15 21.35
CA LYS A 22 -1.63 4.27 22.17
C LYS A 22 -1.24 3.83 23.57
N VAL A 23 -2.02 2.92 24.16
CA VAL A 23 -1.68 2.31 25.46
C VAL A 23 -0.40 1.48 25.33
N LEU A 24 -0.27 0.69 24.26
CA LEU A 24 0.93 -0.09 23.97
C LEU A 24 2.17 0.76 23.69
N GLU A 25 2.03 1.89 22.98
CA GLU A 25 3.11 2.87 22.81
C GLU A 25 3.66 3.33 24.17
N THR A 26 2.77 3.59 25.14
CA THR A 26 3.15 4.13 26.45
C THR A 26 3.84 3.08 27.33
N LEU A 27 3.50 1.80 27.15
CA LEU A 27 4.09 0.69 27.92
C LEU A 27 5.39 0.19 27.30
N SER A 28 5.59 0.39 26.00
CA SER A 28 6.75 -0.13 25.28
C SER A 28 8.03 0.68 25.59
N PRO A 29 9.16 0.04 25.88
CA PRO A 29 10.45 0.73 26.01
C PRO A 29 11.01 1.24 24.67
N ILE A 30 10.41 0.85 23.54
CA ILE A 30 10.82 1.25 22.19
C ILE A 30 9.92 2.39 21.71
N LYS A 31 10.52 3.50 21.26
CA LYS A 31 9.82 4.68 20.71
C LYS A 31 9.23 4.42 19.32
N LEU A 32 8.23 3.55 19.23
CA LEU A 32 7.44 3.36 18.02
C LEU A 32 6.17 4.21 18.11
N PRO A 33 5.83 4.98 17.05
CA PRO A 33 4.59 5.75 17.06
C PRO A 33 3.38 4.81 17.10
N ALA A 34 2.34 5.17 17.85
CA ALA A 34 1.11 4.38 17.95
C ALA A 34 0.50 4.02 16.58
N SER A 35 0.68 4.86 15.56
CA SER A 35 0.18 4.58 14.20
C SER A 35 0.78 3.31 13.60
N VAL A 36 2.08 3.05 13.81
CA VAL A 36 2.75 1.85 13.28
C VAL A 36 2.32 0.61 14.07
N ILE A 37 2.19 0.74 15.39
CA ILE A 37 1.69 -0.33 16.26
C ILE A 37 0.25 -0.71 15.86
N GLY A 38 -0.61 0.28 15.59
CA GLY A 38 -1.98 0.05 15.15
C GLY A 38 -2.09 -0.61 13.79
N LEU A 39 -1.21 -0.27 12.85
CA LEU A 39 -1.14 -0.96 11.57
C LEU A 39 -0.82 -2.45 11.75
N VAL A 40 0.20 -2.77 12.55
CA VAL A 40 0.60 -4.16 12.82
C VAL A 40 -0.50 -4.90 13.58
N LEU A 41 -1.10 -4.27 14.59
CA LEU A 41 -2.16 -4.86 15.40
C LEU A 41 -3.41 -5.17 14.56
N LEU A 42 -3.83 -4.24 13.70
CA LEU A 42 -4.93 -4.44 12.77
C LEU A 42 -4.61 -5.54 11.77
N PHE A 43 -3.40 -5.55 11.22
CA PHE A 43 -2.94 -6.59 10.28
C PHE A 43 -3.01 -7.98 10.91
N VAL A 44 -2.46 -8.16 12.12
CA VAL A 44 -2.51 -9.43 12.84
C VAL A 44 -3.96 -9.83 13.13
N ALA A 45 -4.81 -8.90 13.59
CA ALA A 45 -6.22 -9.18 13.87
C ALA A 45 -7.00 -9.62 12.61
N LEU A 46 -6.67 -9.09 11.44
CA LEU A 46 -7.20 -9.53 10.14
C LEU A 46 -6.64 -10.90 9.74
N SER A 47 -5.33 -11.14 9.90
CA SER A 47 -4.69 -12.43 9.60
C SER A 47 -5.24 -13.58 10.46
N THR A 48 -5.49 -13.34 11.75
CA THR A 48 -6.10 -14.32 12.67
C THR A 48 -7.61 -14.48 12.46
N LYS A 49 -8.22 -13.74 11.52
CA LYS A 49 -9.68 -13.70 11.25
C LYS A 49 -10.53 -13.33 12.49
N ILE A 50 -9.92 -12.71 13.51
CA ILE A 50 -10.66 -12.17 14.67
C ILE A 50 -11.54 -11.01 14.20
N ILE A 51 -10.98 -10.17 13.33
CA ILE A 51 -11.67 -9.06 12.67
C ILE A 51 -11.79 -9.42 11.18
N ALA A 52 -13.02 -9.46 10.66
CA ALA A 52 -13.24 -9.69 9.23
C ALA A 52 -12.99 -8.38 8.46
N LEU A 53 -12.38 -8.44 7.28
CA LEU A 53 -12.11 -7.26 6.43
C LEU A 53 -13.38 -6.41 6.21
N ASN A 54 -14.52 -7.06 5.98
CA ASN A 54 -15.85 -6.44 5.84
C ASN A 54 -16.26 -5.54 7.03
N GLN A 55 -15.65 -5.69 8.21
CA GLN A 55 -15.92 -4.88 9.42
C GLN A 55 -15.19 -3.55 9.44
N VAL A 56 -14.18 -3.34 8.60
CA VAL A 56 -13.35 -2.11 8.62
C VAL A 56 -13.23 -1.45 7.24
N GLU A 57 -13.45 -2.20 6.16
CA GLU A 57 -13.25 -1.79 4.77
C GLU A 57 -13.99 -0.49 4.39
N LYS A 58 -15.30 -0.39 4.64
CA LYS A 58 -16.08 0.79 4.19
C LYS A 58 -15.62 2.09 4.83
N VAL A 59 -15.32 2.05 6.13
CA VAL A 59 -14.85 3.26 6.84
C VAL A 59 -13.39 3.55 6.52
N ALA A 60 -12.56 2.53 6.35
CA ALA A 60 -11.18 2.71 5.91
C ALA A 60 -11.13 3.37 4.52
N ASP A 61 -11.93 2.90 3.56
CA ASP A 61 -12.01 3.47 2.22
C ASP A 61 -12.51 4.91 2.23
N LEU A 62 -13.51 5.23 3.08
CA LEU A 62 -13.96 6.61 3.26
C LEU A 62 -12.88 7.51 3.86
N LEU A 63 -12.15 7.04 4.89
CA LEU A 63 -11.07 7.81 5.52
C LEU A 63 -9.91 8.05 4.55
N VAL A 64 -9.52 7.02 3.79
CA VAL A 64 -8.44 7.10 2.80
C VAL A 64 -8.86 7.95 1.60
N GLY A 65 -10.10 7.81 1.13
CA GLY A 65 -10.66 8.66 0.07
C GLY A 65 -10.70 10.14 0.47
N ASN A 66 -10.89 10.42 1.76
CA ASN A 66 -10.91 11.77 2.32
C ASN A 66 -9.62 12.12 3.09
N ILE A 67 -8.49 11.47 2.81
CA ILE A 67 -7.24 11.67 3.56
C ILE A 67 -6.75 13.13 3.54
N GLY A 68 -7.08 13.87 2.46
CA GLY A 68 -6.85 15.31 2.33
C GLY A 68 -7.40 16.14 3.50
N LEU A 69 -8.56 15.75 4.06
CA LEU A 69 -9.16 16.45 5.20
C LEU A 69 -8.28 16.36 6.46
N PHE A 70 -7.56 15.25 6.65
CA PHE A 70 -6.64 15.07 7.78
C PHE A 70 -5.30 15.79 7.57
N PHE A 71 -4.92 16.05 6.31
CA PHE A 71 -3.73 16.82 5.99
C PHE A 71 -3.91 18.32 6.21
N VAL A 72 -5.13 18.87 6.13
CA VAL A 72 -5.38 20.31 6.34
C VAL A 72 -4.97 20.77 7.75
N PRO A 73 -5.44 20.15 8.86
CA PRO A 73 -5.00 20.52 10.21
C PRO A 73 -3.49 20.36 10.42
N ALA A 74 -2.91 19.27 9.92
CA ALA A 74 -1.48 19.01 10.01
C ALA A 74 -0.66 20.08 9.24
N GLY A 75 -1.12 20.46 8.04
CA GLY A 75 -0.50 21.49 7.21
C GLY A 75 -0.54 22.87 7.86
N ILE A 76 -1.66 23.25 8.48
CA ILE A 76 -1.78 24.52 9.22
C ILE A 76 -0.77 24.58 10.37
N SER A 77 -0.55 23.46 11.07
CA SER A 77 0.48 23.36 12.12
C SER A 77 1.90 23.59 11.60
N VAL A 78 2.19 23.13 10.37
CA VAL A 78 3.48 23.37 9.70
C VAL A 78 3.60 24.85 9.31
N ILE A 79 2.53 25.47 8.79
CA ILE A 79 2.51 26.89 8.42
C ILE A 79 2.83 27.78 9.63
N ASN A 80 2.29 27.46 10.81
CA ASN A 80 2.58 28.17 12.05
C ASN A 80 4.07 28.06 12.48
N SER A 81 4.77 27.02 12.01
CA SER A 81 6.18 26.74 12.35
C SER A 81 7.16 27.15 11.25
N LEU A 82 6.71 27.90 10.23
CA LEU A 82 7.53 28.29 9.08
C LEU A 82 8.75 29.14 9.43
N GLY A 83 8.71 29.88 10.55
CA GLY A 83 9.85 30.68 11.00
C GLY A 83 11.12 29.83 11.21
N ILE A 84 10.96 28.72 11.94
CA ILE A 84 12.05 27.76 12.23
C ILE A 84 12.43 26.99 10.97
N LEU A 85 11.45 26.68 10.12
CA LEU A 85 11.67 25.93 8.89
C LEU A 85 12.44 26.75 7.84
N LYS A 86 12.27 28.08 7.83
CA LYS A 86 12.95 29.00 6.91
C LYS A 86 14.44 29.15 7.22
N GLU A 87 14.82 29.08 8.50
CA GLU A 87 16.22 29.22 8.95
C GLU A 87 17.13 28.10 8.41
N HIS A 88 16.58 26.89 8.24
CA HIS A 88 17.31 25.72 7.71
C HIS A 88 16.63 25.09 6.50
N PHE A 89 15.93 25.89 5.69
CA PHE A 89 15.11 25.39 4.58
C PHE A 89 15.90 24.51 3.59
N ILE A 90 17.11 24.96 3.21
CA ILE A 90 17.95 24.23 2.26
C ILE A 90 18.41 22.87 2.82
N LEU A 91 18.76 22.82 4.11
CA LEU A 91 19.25 21.63 4.78
C LEU A 91 18.12 20.62 4.96
N ASN A 92 16.94 21.09 5.39
CA ASN A 92 15.75 20.25 5.55
C ASN A 92 15.27 19.67 4.22
N MET A 93 15.26 20.46 3.15
CA MET A 93 14.83 19.97 1.84
C MET A 93 15.77 18.89 1.29
N LEU A 94 17.08 19.11 1.43
CA LEU A 94 18.09 18.12 1.05
C LEU A 94 17.97 16.84 1.91
N LEU A 95 17.79 17.00 3.24
CA LEU A 95 17.62 15.89 4.18
C LEU A 95 16.41 15.03 3.82
N ILE A 96 15.25 15.64 3.57
CA ILE A 96 14.03 14.92 3.20
C ILE A 96 14.21 14.17 1.88
N PHE A 97 14.83 14.81 0.88
CA PHE A 97 15.07 14.19 -0.42
C PHE A 97 16.00 12.98 -0.31
N ILE A 98 17.15 13.16 0.37
CA ILE A 98 18.12 12.08 0.60
C ILE A 98 17.48 10.96 1.43
N SER A 99 16.76 11.30 2.52
CA SER A 99 16.11 10.30 3.38
C SER A 99 15.03 9.52 2.64
N THR A 100 14.27 10.17 1.76
CA THR A 100 13.25 9.51 0.94
C THR A 100 13.89 8.57 -0.06
N LEU A 101 14.97 9.00 -0.72
CA LEU A 101 15.70 8.16 -1.67
C LEU A 101 16.35 6.96 -0.96
N LEU A 102 16.99 7.18 0.19
CA LEU A 102 17.56 6.10 1.01
C LEU A 102 16.50 5.12 1.48
N LEU A 103 15.33 5.60 1.93
CA LEU A 103 14.23 4.76 2.34
C LEU A 103 13.75 3.90 1.16
N LEU A 104 13.54 4.50 -0.02
CA LEU A 104 13.07 3.79 -1.21
C LEU A 104 14.08 2.75 -1.69
N VAL A 105 15.37 3.10 -1.77
CA VAL A 105 16.45 2.17 -2.11
C VAL A 105 16.57 1.05 -1.08
N GLY A 106 16.53 1.39 0.21
CA GLY A 106 16.59 0.42 1.30
C GLY A 106 15.42 -0.56 1.27
N THR A 107 14.19 -0.07 1.09
CA THR A 107 13.01 -0.93 0.94
C THR A 107 13.10 -1.80 -0.30
N GLY A 108 13.56 -1.23 -1.43
CA GLY A 108 13.72 -1.97 -2.67
C GLY A 108 14.78 -3.07 -2.57
N TRP A 109 15.92 -2.77 -1.95
CA TRP A 109 16.98 -3.76 -1.69
C TRP A 109 16.50 -4.84 -0.75
N MET A 110 15.82 -4.49 0.35
CA MET A 110 15.26 -5.45 1.31
C MET A 110 14.30 -6.42 0.61
N THR A 111 13.41 -5.91 -0.24
CA THR A 111 12.52 -6.73 -1.05
C THR A 111 13.28 -7.60 -2.05
N GLN A 112 14.30 -7.06 -2.73
CA GLN A 112 15.12 -7.82 -3.67
C GLN A 112 15.97 -8.90 -2.99
N LEU A 113 16.42 -8.69 -1.75
CA LEU A 113 17.14 -9.69 -0.97
C LEU A 113 16.18 -10.81 -0.54
N LEU A 114 14.98 -10.44 -0.08
CA LEU A 114 13.95 -11.40 0.31
C LEU A 114 13.44 -12.21 -0.90
N MET A 115 13.26 -11.58 -2.06
CA MET A 115 12.93 -12.25 -3.32
C MET A 115 14.12 -12.94 -3.97
N GLY A 116 15.35 -12.50 -3.70
CA GLY A 116 16.58 -13.12 -4.19
C GLY A 116 16.88 -14.47 -3.53
N ALA A 117 16.35 -14.69 -2.32
CA ALA A 117 16.25 -16.02 -1.72
C ALA A 117 15.23 -16.93 -2.44
N ASP A 118 14.37 -16.35 -3.28
CA ASP A 118 13.33 -17.01 -4.07
C ASP A 118 13.53 -16.74 -5.58
N LEU A 119 14.70 -17.14 -6.11
CA LEU A 119 14.88 -17.29 -7.56
C LEU A 119 14.07 -18.49 -8.12
N LYS A 120 12.78 -18.57 -7.83
CA LYS A 120 11.82 -19.16 -8.77
C LYS A 120 11.02 -18.03 -9.38
N LYS A 121 11.71 -17.34 -10.31
CA LYS A 121 11.21 -16.49 -11.39
C LYS A 121 9.67 -16.44 -11.42
N PRO A 122 9.02 -15.29 -11.18
CA PRO A 122 7.68 -15.12 -11.75
C PRO A 122 7.86 -15.37 -13.24
N ALA A 123 7.27 -16.46 -13.73
CA ALA A 123 7.27 -16.78 -15.13
C ALA A 123 6.69 -15.56 -15.83
N LEU A 124 7.56 -14.76 -16.45
CA LEU A 124 7.22 -13.82 -17.48
C LEU A 124 6.41 -14.66 -18.47
N SER A 125 5.09 -14.51 -18.41
CA SER A 125 4.16 -15.14 -19.35
C SER A 125 4.67 -14.77 -20.73
N LYS A 126 5.17 -15.78 -21.44
CA LYS A 126 5.78 -15.68 -22.77
C LYS A 126 5.02 -14.65 -23.61
N PRO A 127 5.62 -13.51 -23.97
CA PRO A 127 5.09 -12.76 -25.08
C PRO A 127 5.32 -13.66 -26.30
N ASP A 128 4.32 -13.75 -27.18
CA ASP A 128 4.53 -14.08 -28.59
C ASP A 128 4.64 -15.54 -29.07
N LEU A 129 4.15 -16.53 -28.31
CA LEU A 129 3.91 -17.89 -28.87
C LEU A 129 2.43 -18.23 -29.10
N LEU A 130 1.50 -17.45 -28.55
CA LEU A 130 0.06 -17.67 -28.70
C LEU A 130 -0.52 -16.86 -29.88
N THR A 131 0.17 -15.78 -30.28
CA THR A 131 -0.22 -14.92 -31.41
C THR A 131 0.33 -15.39 -32.76
N LYS A 132 1.33 -16.28 -32.80
CA LYS A 132 1.86 -16.77 -34.08
C LYS A 132 1.19 -18.06 -34.58
N GLY A 133 0.68 -18.90 -33.68
CA GLY A 133 0.09 -20.19 -34.04
C GLY A 133 -1.25 -20.06 -34.79
N THR A 134 -2.15 -19.20 -34.31
CA THR A 134 -3.50 -19.06 -34.89
C THR A 134 -3.52 -18.26 -36.19
N PHE A 135 -2.66 -17.24 -36.30
CA PHE A 135 -2.63 -16.37 -37.49
C PHE A 135 -1.88 -16.99 -38.68
N GLN A 136 -0.97 -17.94 -38.44
CA GLN A 136 -0.26 -18.63 -39.52
C GLN A 136 -1.14 -19.70 -40.20
N ASP A 137 -2.05 -20.32 -39.43
CA ASP A 137 -2.98 -21.36 -39.89
C ASP A 137 -4.10 -20.76 -40.76
N GLU A 138 -4.73 -19.65 -40.31
CA GLU A 138 -5.78 -18.98 -41.09
C GLU A 138 -5.28 -18.44 -42.45
N ARG A 139 -4.04 -17.96 -42.53
CA ARG A 139 -3.47 -17.48 -43.81
C ARG A 139 -3.35 -18.61 -44.84
N HIS A 140 -3.06 -19.83 -44.40
CA HIS A 140 -2.85 -20.97 -45.30
C HIS A 140 -4.19 -21.50 -45.84
N LEU A 141 -5.24 -21.50 -45.01
CA LEU A 141 -6.60 -21.87 -45.41
C LEU A 141 -7.23 -20.83 -46.35
N VAL A 142 -7.03 -19.54 -46.07
CA VAL A 142 -7.53 -18.45 -46.94
C VAL A 142 -6.81 -18.46 -48.29
N ALA A 143 -5.49 -18.68 -48.33
CA ALA A 143 -4.75 -18.77 -49.59
C ALA A 143 -5.21 -19.96 -50.45
N SER A 144 -5.48 -21.13 -49.84
CA SER A 144 -6.00 -22.29 -50.56
C SER A 144 -7.41 -22.06 -51.12
N ASN A 145 -8.29 -21.39 -50.37
CA ASN A 145 -9.65 -21.10 -50.82
C ASN A 145 -9.74 -20.03 -51.91
N ILE A 146 -8.78 -19.09 -51.96
CA ILE A 146 -8.73 -18.07 -53.02
C ILE A 146 -8.20 -18.66 -54.34
N LEU A 147 -7.27 -19.62 -54.30
CA LEU A 147 -6.75 -20.26 -55.51
C LEU A 147 -7.68 -21.30 -56.13
N ALA A 148 -8.69 -21.76 -55.37
CA ALA A 148 -9.65 -22.77 -55.82
C ALA A 148 -10.95 -22.18 -56.41
N LYS A 149 -11.07 -20.85 -56.53
CA LYS A 149 -12.24 -20.16 -57.09
C LYS A 149 -11.88 -19.40 -58.35
#